data_AF-A0A2E6DRP9-F1
#
_entry.id   AF-A0A2E6DRP9-F1
#
_cell.length_a   1.000
_cell.length_b   1.000
_cell.length_c   1.000
_cell.angle_alpha   90.00
_cell.angle_beta   90.00
_cell.angle_gamma   90.00
#
_symmetry.space_group_name_H-M   'P 1'
#
loop_
_entity.id
_entity.type
_entity.pdbx_description
1 polymer ?
#
loop_
_entity_poly.entity_id
_entity_poly.type
_entity_poly.pdbx_seq_one_letter_code
_entity_poly.pdbx_strand_id
1 'polypeptide(L)'
;MRGSLDRFVMFYGTPHRALLLGSAGYCTLIIGLQISPSIFGVVLMFAALAASWRASGNSLSERMPAVALLVLVALSGILNDFRLVGVVATAAFVSTPVIAAIGNRTQSRVLTQTRRVMVAWLPASLTAASLTVLAFRDLSSVGLLLSLVYVHDLGLGLGMRDRSRRHLAPFIGIGGALAILWTSIQISASPISPTWFWPFALLVGGAIPLGRIIMRLVSFDSGHDLQRFSSYFLVTPLWVSTINLLFI
;
A
#
# COMPACT_ATOMS: atom_id res chain seq x y z
N MET A 1 12.80 10.94 -30.71
CA MET A 1 11.70 11.26 -29.77
C MET A 1 11.68 10.19 -28.69
N ARG A 2 12.01 10.49 -27.42
CA ARG A 2 11.75 9.55 -26.31
C ARG A 2 10.22 9.45 -26.16
N GLY A 3 9.64 8.31 -26.48
CA GLY A 3 8.19 8.13 -26.55
C GLY A 3 7.50 8.33 -25.20
N SER A 4 6.22 8.71 -25.21
CA SER A 4 5.36 8.79 -24.01
C SER A 4 5.38 7.48 -23.20
N LEU A 5 5.50 6.34 -23.89
CA LEU A 5 5.60 5.01 -23.31
C LEU A 5 6.85 4.84 -22.45
N ASP A 6 8.03 5.28 -22.89
CA ASP A 6 9.26 5.20 -22.09
C ASP A 6 9.16 6.03 -20.81
N ARG A 7 8.51 7.19 -20.90
CA ARG A 7 8.27 8.06 -19.74
C ARG A 7 7.30 7.41 -18.75
N PHE A 8 6.23 6.78 -19.25
CA PHE A 8 5.30 6.02 -18.41
C PHE A 8 5.99 4.83 -17.73
N VAL A 9 6.78 4.05 -18.47
CA VAL A 9 7.49 2.88 -17.94
C VAL A 9 8.49 3.28 -16.85
N MET A 10 9.24 4.37 -17.06
CA MET A 10 10.12 4.90 -16.02
C MET A 10 9.32 5.45 -14.82
N PHE A 11 8.18 6.09 -15.08
CA PHE A 11 7.27 6.57 -14.06
C PHE A 11 6.48 5.47 -13.35
N TYR A 12 6.41 4.25 -13.88
CA TYR A 12 5.67 3.14 -13.24
C TYR A 12 6.61 2.09 -12.62
N GLY A 13 7.73 1.79 -13.29
CA GLY A 13 8.61 0.68 -12.96
C GLY A 13 9.28 0.77 -11.58
N THR A 14 9.60 -0.38 -11.00
CA THR A 14 10.38 -0.50 -9.77
C THR A 14 11.86 -0.50 -10.14
N PRO A 15 12.73 0.32 -9.51
CA PRO A 15 14.16 0.18 -9.73
C PRO A 15 14.64 -1.17 -9.21
N HIS A 16 15.45 -1.89 -9.99
CA HIS A 16 15.93 -3.24 -9.65
C HIS A 16 16.59 -3.32 -8.26
N ARG A 17 17.31 -2.26 -7.85
CA ARG A 17 17.95 -2.17 -6.53
C ARG A 17 16.98 -2.19 -5.34
N ALA A 18 15.72 -1.80 -5.55
CA ALA A 18 14.70 -1.84 -4.50
C ALA A 18 14.13 -3.24 -4.26
N LEU A 19 14.43 -4.22 -5.13
CA LEU A 19 13.93 -5.60 -4.99
C LEU A 19 14.42 -6.28 -3.72
N LEU A 20 15.71 -6.15 -3.38
CA LEU A 20 16.27 -6.75 -2.16
C LEU A 20 15.51 -6.35 -0.91
N LEU A 21 15.24 -5.05 -0.77
CA LEU A 21 14.51 -4.53 0.38
C LEU A 21 13.02 -4.92 0.33
N GLY A 22 12.43 -5.00 -0.87
CA GLY A 22 11.07 -5.49 -1.07
C GLY A 22 10.92 -6.96 -0.68
N SER A 23 11.86 -7.81 -1.06
CA SER A 23 11.90 -9.24 -0.67
C SER A 23 12.10 -9.40 0.83
N ALA A 24 13.01 -8.63 1.45
CA ALA A 24 13.18 -8.65 2.90
C ALA A 24 11.88 -8.26 3.62
N GLY A 25 11.23 -7.18 3.19
CA GLY A 25 9.95 -6.75 3.75
C GLY A 25 8.84 -7.79 3.58
N TYR A 26 8.73 -8.40 2.38
CA TYR A 26 7.78 -9.48 2.13
C TYR A 26 8.01 -10.68 3.07
N CYS A 27 9.25 -11.15 3.20
CA CYS A 27 9.58 -12.26 4.09
C CYS A 27 9.26 -11.93 5.55
N THR A 28 9.59 -10.72 6.03
CA THR A 28 9.26 -10.27 7.39
C THR A 28 7.75 -10.28 7.63
N LEU A 29 6.95 -9.82 6.66
CA LEU A 29 5.49 -9.81 6.77
C LEU A 29 4.90 -11.21 6.77
N ILE A 30 5.37 -12.11 5.90
CA ILE A 30 4.91 -13.51 5.87
C ILE A 30 5.27 -14.23 7.17
N ILE A 31 6.48 -14.03 7.71
CA ILE A 31 6.87 -14.59 9.01
C ILE A 31 5.98 -14.03 10.13
N GLY A 32 5.76 -12.71 10.16
CA GLY A 32 4.88 -12.09 11.15
C GLY A 32 3.45 -12.65 11.11
N LEU A 33 2.92 -12.87 9.89
CA LEU A 33 1.60 -13.45 9.65
C LEU A 33 1.48 -14.88 10.17
N GLN A 34 2.55 -15.68 10.10
CA GLN A 34 2.57 -17.05 10.62
C GLN A 34 2.59 -17.12 12.16
N ILE A 35 3.07 -16.09 12.85
CA ILE A 35 3.14 -16.10 14.32
C ILE A 35 1.76 -15.78 14.92
N SER A 36 1.21 -14.60 14.60
CA SER A 36 -0.15 -14.21 14.99
C SER A 36 -0.60 -12.93 14.27
N PRO A 37 -1.92 -12.73 14.08
CA PRO A 37 -2.45 -11.48 13.52
C PRO A 37 -2.01 -10.22 14.30
N SER A 38 -1.93 -10.31 15.63
CA SER A 38 -1.50 -9.20 16.48
C SER A 38 -0.04 -8.81 16.24
N ILE A 39 0.87 -9.78 16.19
CA ILE A 39 2.30 -9.53 15.91
C ILE A 39 2.46 -8.99 14.49
N PHE A 40 1.75 -9.55 13.52
CA PHE A 40 1.70 -9.04 12.15
C PHE A 40 1.29 -7.57 12.09
N GLY A 41 0.20 -7.20 12.79
CA GLY A 41 -0.27 -5.81 12.86
C GLY A 41 0.74 -4.86 13.50
N VAL A 42 1.41 -5.30 14.58
CA VAL A 42 2.47 -4.53 15.25
C VAL A 42 3.66 -4.32 14.31
N VAL A 43 4.12 -5.35 13.60
CA VAL A 43 5.21 -5.26 12.61
C VAL A 43 4.84 -4.30 11.48
N LEU A 44 3.61 -4.38 10.95
CA LEU A 44 3.10 -3.45 9.95
C LEU A 44 3.07 -2.01 10.46
N MET A 45 2.62 -1.79 11.69
CA MET A 45 2.60 -0.46 12.32
C MET A 45 4.02 0.11 12.40
N PHE A 46 5.01 -0.66 12.84
CA PHE A 46 6.40 -0.20 12.89
C PHE A 46 6.96 0.08 11.49
N ALA A 47 6.64 -0.74 10.49
CA ALA A 47 7.04 -0.49 9.11
C ALA A 47 6.41 0.80 8.55
N ALA A 48 5.11 1.02 8.82
CA ALA A 48 4.37 2.22 8.43
C ALA A 48 4.94 3.47 9.12
N LEU A 49 5.21 3.38 10.43
CA LEU A 49 5.88 4.41 11.22
C LEU A 49 7.24 4.78 10.65
N ALA A 50 8.09 3.80 10.35
CA ALA A 50 9.42 4.03 9.80
C ALA A 50 9.37 4.76 8.45
N ALA A 51 8.43 4.38 7.57
CA ALA A 51 8.27 5.04 6.27
C ALA A 51 7.69 6.45 6.40
N SER A 52 6.70 6.62 7.28
CA SER A 52 6.06 7.92 7.53
C SER A 52 7.01 8.91 8.21
N TRP A 53 7.80 8.45 9.17
CA TRP A 53 8.79 9.26 9.87
C TRP A 53 9.81 9.89 8.92
N ARG A 54 10.24 9.14 7.90
CA ARG A 54 11.17 9.61 6.87
C ARG A 54 10.50 10.53 5.85
N ALA A 55 9.17 10.43 5.69
CA ALA A 55 8.40 11.25 4.76
C ALA A 55 7.87 12.56 5.36
N SER A 56 7.74 12.65 6.68
CA SER A 56 7.04 13.74 7.37
C SER A 56 7.91 14.97 7.73
N GLY A 57 9.02 15.20 7.02
CA GLY A 57 9.85 16.41 7.18
C GLY A 57 11.11 16.20 8.03
N ASN A 58 11.81 17.29 8.37
CA ASN A 58 13.14 17.24 8.99
C ASN A 58 13.12 17.50 10.50
N SER A 59 12.12 18.21 11.01
CA SER A 59 11.98 18.56 12.43
C SER A 59 10.95 17.68 13.14
N LEU A 60 11.06 17.55 14.46
CA LEU A 60 10.09 16.77 15.27
C LEU A 60 8.67 17.36 15.19
N SER A 61 8.54 18.69 15.23
CA SER A 61 7.24 19.38 15.17
C SER A 61 6.52 19.16 13.84
N GLU A 62 7.24 19.03 12.73
CA GLU A 62 6.66 18.69 11.42
C GLU A 62 6.22 17.21 11.34
N ARG A 63 6.88 16.32 12.09
CA ARG A 63 6.64 14.87 12.06
C ARG A 63 5.46 14.44 12.93
N MET A 64 5.32 15.04 14.11
CA MET A 64 4.34 14.58 15.11
C MET A 64 2.90 14.50 14.58
N PRO A 65 2.37 15.47 13.81
CA PRO A 65 1.01 15.40 13.30
C PRO A 65 0.72 14.18 12.42
N ALA A 66 1.58 13.92 11.43
CA ALA A 66 1.39 12.79 10.52
C ALA A 66 1.59 11.45 11.24
N VAL A 67 2.57 11.38 12.13
CA VAL A 67 2.85 10.17 12.92
C VAL A 67 1.69 9.85 13.85
N ALA A 68 1.11 10.85 14.53
CA ALA A 68 -0.03 10.66 15.42
C ALA A 68 -1.27 10.15 14.65
N LEU A 69 -1.60 10.77 13.50
CA LEU A 69 -2.70 10.31 12.65
C LEU A 69 -2.46 8.90 12.12
N LEU A 70 -1.21 8.59 11.73
CA LEU A 70 -0.85 7.25 11.28
C LEU A 70 -1.08 6.21 12.36
N VAL A 71 -0.55 6.45 13.57
CA VAL A 71 -0.68 5.52 14.69
C VAL A 71 -2.13 5.32 15.05
N LEU A 72 -2.92 6.40 15.14
CA LEU A 72 -4.35 6.34 15.44
C LEU A 72 -5.10 5.43 14.45
N VAL A 73 -4.89 5.64 13.16
CA VAL A 73 -5.58 4.86 12.11
C VAL A 73 -5.03 3.43 12.04
N ALA A 74 -3.71 3.23 12.13
CA ALA A 74 -3.11 1.89 12.09
C ALA A 74 -3.56 1.03 13.28
N LEU A 75 -3.58 1.59 14.50
CA LEU A 75 -4.03 0.90 15.71
C LEU A 75 -5.50 0.53 15.67
N SER A 76 -6.34 1.33 15.00
CA SER A 76 -7.77 0.99 14.84
C SER A 76 -7.97 -0.37 14.15
N GLY A 77 -7.02 -0.81 13.32
CA GLY A 77 -7.06 -2.13 12.68
C GLY A 77 -6.91 -3.31 13.64
N ILE A 78 -6.26 -3.12 14.80
CA ILE A 78 -6.11 -4.16 15.83
C ILE A 78 -7.45 -4.51 16.46
N LEU A 79 -8.41 -3.57 16.43
CA LEU A 79 -9.77 -3.77 16.95
C LEU A 79 -10.62 -4.67 16.04
N ASN A 80 -10.09 -5.13 14.89
CA ASN A 80 -10.74 -6.05 13.96
C ASN A 80 -12.12 -5.57 13.43
N ASP A 81 -12.39 -4.27 13.49
CA ASP A 81 -13.61 -3.66 12.95
C ASP A 81 -13.27 -2.71 11.81
N PHE A 82 -13.52 -3.17 10.58
CA PHE A 82 -13.28 -2.37 9.38
C PHE A 82 -14.17 -1.11 9.30
N ARG A 83 -15.37 -1.14 9.91
CA ARG A 83 -16.26 0.03 9.96
C ARG A 83 -15.64 1.10 10.85
N LEU A 84 -15.10 0.68 12.00
CA LEU A 84 -14.35 1.58 12.90
C LEU A 84 -13.11 2.17 12.21
N VAL A 85 -12.33 1.34 11.49
CA VAL A 85 -11.19 1.83 10.68
C VAL A 85 -11.65 2.92 9.70
N GLY A 86 -12.77 2.70 9.02
CA GLY A 86 -13.36 3.68 8.10
C GLY A 86 -13.76 4.99 8.78
N VAL A 87 -14.39 4.92 9.96
CA VAL A 87 -14.78 6.10 10.76
C VAL A 87 -13.55 6.87 11.23
N VAL A 88 -12.56 6.18 11.80
CA VAL A 88 -11.32 6.79 12.31
C VAL A 88 -10.52 7.41 11.17
N ALA A 89 -10.38 6.72 10.03
CA ALA A 89 -9.70 7.25 8.86
C ALA A 89 -10.40 8.48 8.28
N THR A 90 -11.74 8.48 8.23
CA THR A 90 -12.52 9.63 7.74
C THR A 90 -12.36 10.83 8.68
N ALA A 91 -12.44 10.62 10.00
CA ALA A 91 -12.22 11.67 10.99
C ALA A 91 -10.78 12.24 10.92
N ALA A 92 -9.77 11.37 10.75
CA ALA A 92 -8.38 11.77 10.54
C ALA A 92 -8.18 12.57 9.25
N PHE A 93 -8.84 12.16 8.16
CA PHE A 93 -8.82 12.86 6.88
C PHE A 93 -9.41 14.27 6.99
N VAL A 94 -10.59 14.41 7.57
CA VAL A 94 -11.29 15.70 7.73
C VAL A 94 -10.55 16.63 8.69
N SER A 95 -9.88 16.09 9.71
CA SER A 95 -9.10 16.90 10.67
C SER A 95 -7.72 17.31 10.15
N THR A 96 -7.17 16.61 9.15
CA THR A 96 -5.81 16.89 8.62
C THR A 96 -5.59 18.35 8.18
N PRO A 97 -6.51 19.03 7.46
CA PRO A 97 -6.36 20.43 7.09
C PRO A 97 -6.29 21.37 8.29
N VAL A 98 -7.10 21.11 9.33
CA VAL A 98 -7.13 21.91 10.57
C VAL A 98 -5.79 21.77 11.30
N ILE A 99 -5.29 20.54 11.42
CA ILE A 99 -4.00 20.25 12.03
C ILE A 99 -2.85 20.91 11.25
N ALA A 100 -2.89 20.86 9.92
CA ALA A 100 -1.91 21.51 9.05
C ALA A 100 -1.94 23.04 9.13
N ALA A 101 -3.11 23.64 9.40
CA ALA A 101 -3.27 25.08 9.57
C ALA A 101 -2.65 25.58 10.90
N ILE A 102 -2.81 24.84 12.00
CA ILE A 102 -2.27 25.21 13.32
C ILE A 102 -0.74 25.30 13.30
N GLY A 103 -0.08 24.42 12.54
CA GLY A 103 1.38 24.39 12.42
C GLY A 103 1.97 25.48 11.52
N ASN A 104 1.16 26.23 10.77
CA ASN A 104 1.65 27.14 9.73
C ASN A 104 1.43 28.62 10.11
N ARG A 105 2.39 29.23 10.80
CA ARG A 105 2.36 30.66 11.16
C ARG A 105 2.58 31.63 9.97
N THR A 106 2.93 31.13 8.79
CA THR A 106 3.20 31.93 7.59
C THR A 106 2.24 31.57 6.44
N GLN A 107 1.44 32.56 6.03
CA GLN A 107 0.13 32.40 5.39
C GLN A 107 0.02 31.70 4.01
N SER A 108 1.08 31.25 3.32
CA SER A 108 0.95 31.05 1.86
C SER A 108 0.69 29.64 1.34
N ARG A 109 0.75 28.53 2.11
CA ARG A 109 0.58 27.17 1.51
C ARG A 109 -0.08 26.10 2.40
N VAL A 110 -1.20 26.41 3.05
CA VAL A 110 -1.99 25.44 3.86
C VAL A 110 -2.34 24.17 3.05
N LEU A 111 -2.70 24.32 1.77
CA LEU A 111 -3.02 23.18 0.89
C LEU A 111 -1.81 22.26 0.67
N THR A 112 -0.63 22.82 0.42
CA THR A 112 0.60 22.03 0.22
C THR A 112 1.00 21.31 1.50
N GLN A 113 0.88 21.98 2.65
CA GLN A 113 1.17 21.37 3.95
C GLN A 113 0.17 20.27 4.29
N THR A 114 -1.12 20.50 4.05
CA THR A 114 -2.19 19.49 4.20
C THR A 114 -1.88 18.27 3.35
N ARG A 115 -1.59 18.45 2.06
CA ARG A 115 -1.22 17.35 1.17
C ARG A 115 0.01 16.61 1.67
N ARG A 116 1.04 17.31 2.15
CA ARG A 116 2.26 16.69 2.69
C ARG A 116 1.94 15.82 3.91
N VAL A 117 1.14 16.32 4.85
CA VAL A 117 0.70 15.57 6.04
C VAL A 117 -0.12 14.36 5.60
N MET A 118 -1.13 14.54 4.75
CA MET A 118 -1.99 13.45 4.25
C MET A 118 -1.18 12.35 3.58
N VAL A 119 -0.27 12.70 2.68
CA VAL A 119 0.63 11.75 2.03
C VAL A 119 1.41 10.97 3.07
N ALA A 120 2.01 11.65 4.05
CA ALA A 120 2.87 11.00 5.03
C ALA A 120 2.14 9.97 5.91
N TRP A 121 0.84 10.12 6.20
CA TRP A 121 0.12 9.21 7.08
C TRP A 121 -0.88 8.28 6.38
N LEU A 122 -1.64 8.77 5.40
CA LEU A 122 -2.82 8.09 4.86
C LEU A 122 -2.50 6.74 4.20
N PRO A 123 -1.52 6.63 3.28
CA PRO A 123 -1.31 5.39 2.56
C PRO A 123 -0.77 4.26 3.44
N ALA A 124 0.19 4.60 4.30
CA ALA A 124 0.82 3.64 5.19
C ALA A 124 -0.13 3.18 6.30
N SER A 125 -0.89 4.10 6.91
CA SER A 125 -1.87 3.76 7.96
C SER A 125 -3.04 2.94 7.44
N LEU A 126 -3.62 3.32 6.28
CA LEU A 126 -4.76 2.61 5.71
C LEU A 126 -4.36 1.20 5.27
N THR A 127 -3.17 1.05 4.70
CA THR A 127 -2.58 -0.26 4.37
C THR A 127 -2.39 -1.11 5.63
N ALA A 128 -1.76 -0.54 6.66
CA ALA A 128 -1.49 -1.26 7.90
C ALA A 128 -2.79 -1.69 8.60
N ALA A 129 -3.75 -0.77 8.74
CA ALA A 129 -5.05 -1.06 9.36
C ALA A 129 -5.82 -2.14 8.57
N SER A 130 -5.91 -1.99 7.25
CA SER A 130 -6.65 -2.93 6.40
C SER A 130 -6.05 -4.33 6.44
N LEU A 131 -4.72 -4.45 6.30
CA LEU A 131 -4.04 -5.74 6.38
C LEU A 131 -4.15 -6.36 7.78
N THR A 132 -4.12 -5.55 8.84
CA THR A 132 -4.29 -6.04 10.21
C THR A 132 -5.69 -6.62 10.41
N VAL A 133 -6.74 -5.88 10.02
CA VAL A 133 -8.12 -6.40 10.07
C VAL A 133 -8.25 -7.68 9.25
N LEU A 134 -7.69 -7.71 8.05
CA LEU A 134 -7.73 -8.90 7.21
C LEU A 134 -7.02 -10.09 7.85
N ALA A 135 -5.89 -9.86 8.54
CA ALA A 135 -5.14 -10.92 9.21
C ALA A 135 -5.94 -11.57 10.35
N PHE A 136 -6.75 -10.78 11.06
CA PHE A 136 -7.66 -11.31 12.08
C PHE A 136 -8.84 -12.11 11.49
N ARG A 137 -9.24 -11.80 10.25
CA ARG A 137 -10.36 -12.48 9.59
C ARG A 137 -9.92 -13.73 8.85
N ASP A 138 -8.85 -13.62 8.08
CA ASP A 138 -8.39 -14.67 7.19
C ASP A 138 -6.93 -14.46 6.77
N LEU A 139 -6.05 -15.21 7.43
CA LEU A 139 -4.61 -15.22 7.16
C LEU A 139 -4.26 -15.62 5.73
N SER A 140 -5.04 -16.53 5.12
CA SER A 140 -4.75 -17.05 3.78
C SER A 140 -4.96 -15.97 2.71
N SER A 141 -6.01 -15.16 2.87
CA SER A 141 -6.30 -14.00 2.02
C SER A 141 -5.25 -12.89 2.17
N VAL A 142 -4.73 -12.65 3.37
CA VAL A 142 -3.58 -11.75 3.56
C VAL A 142 -2.34 -12.27 2.85
N GLY A 143 -2.01 -13.55 3.04
CA GLY A 143 -0.85 -14.18 2.41
C GLY A 143 -0.90 -14.06 0.90
N LEU A 144 -2.06 -14.37 0.31
CA LEU A 144 -2.29 -14.20 -1.13
C LEU A 144 -2.09 -12.74 -1.56
N LEU A 145 -2.71 -11.78 -0.88
CA LEU A 145 -2.57 -10.36 -1.24
C LEU A 145 -1.12 -9.88 -1.18
N LEU A 146 -0.37 -10.26 -0.14
CA LEU A 146 1.06 -9.96 -0.03
C LEU A 146 1.85 -10.58 -1.19
N SER A 147 1.58 -11.84 -1.54
CA SER A 147 2.24 -12.53 -2.66
C SER A 147 1.93 -11.88 -4.01
N LEU A 148 0.67 -11.46 -4.25
CA LEU A 148 0.25 -10.79 -5.47
C LEU A 148 0.98 -9.47 -5.66
N VAL A 149 1.02 -8.63 -4.62
CA VAL A 149 1.72 -7.34 -4.68
C VAL A 149 3.23 -7.54 -4.81
N TYR A 150 3.81 -8.52 -4.11
CA TYR A 150 5.22 -8.85 -4.22
C TYR A 150 5.60 -9.28 -5.64
N VAL A 151 4.85 -10.20 -6.25
CA VAL A 151 5.15 -10.68 -7.60
C VAL A 151 4.92 -9.61 -8.65
N HIS A 152 3.92 -8.75 -8.46
CA HIS A 152 3.76 -7.56 -9.29
C HIS A 152 5.02 -6.68 -9.24
N ASP A 153 5.48 -6.32 -8.04
CA ASP A 153 6.65 -5.44 -7.86
C ASP A 153 7.95 -6.11 -8.32
N LEU A 154 8.07 -7.42 -8.15
CA LEU A 154 9.16 -8.24 -8.67
C LEU A 154 9.19 -8.21 -10.20
N GLY A 155 8.05 -8.44 -10.86
CA GLY A 155 7.92 -8.38 -12.32
C GLY A 155 8.30 -7.01 -12.87
N LEU A 156 7.92 -5.94 -12.16
CA LEU A 156 8.36 -4.58 -12.49
C LEU A 156 9.88 -4.42 -12.35
N GLY A 157 10.47 -4.85 -11.24
CA GLY A 157 11.91 -4.68 -11.00
C GLY A 157 12.79 -5.54 -11.91
N LEU A 158 12.32 -6.73 -12.28
CA LEU A 158 12.99 -7.60 -13.25
C LEU A 158 12.87 -7.05 -14.67
N GLY A 159 11.68 -6.60 -15.08
CA GLY A 159 11.46 -6.00 -16.40
C GLY A 159 12.24 -4.70 -16.61
N MET A 160 12.56 -3.97 -15.53
CA MET A 160 13.35 -2.74 -15.60
C MET A 160 14.86 -2.95 -15.76
N ARG A 161 15.36 -4.19 -15.57
CA ARG A 161 16.79 -4.54 -15.67
C ARG A 161 17.33 -4.29 -17.08
N ASP A 162 16.64 -4.82 -18.09
CA ASP A 162 17.08 -4.73 -19.49
C ASP A 162 16.43 -3.57 -20.23
N ARG A 163 17.25 -2.64 -20.73
CA ARG A 163 16.79 -1.41 -21.38
C ARG A 163 15.87 -1.67 -22.59
N SER A 164 16.11 -2.73 -23.35
CA SER A 164 15.33 -3.12 -24.53
C SER A 164 13.95 -3.68 -24.19
N ARG A 165 13.78 -4.27 -22.99
CA ARG A 165 12.54 -4.95 -22.57
C ARG A 165 11.75 -4.21 -21.50
N ARG A 166 12.18 -3.01 -21.10
CA ARG A 166 11.50 -2.22 -20.04
C ARG A 166 10.03 -1.98 -20.33
N HIS A 167 9.65 -1.81 -21.59
CA HIS A 167 8.27 -1.60 -21.99
C HIS A 167 7.34 -2.78 -21.62
N LEU A 168 7.89 -3.99 -21.43
CA LEU A 168 7.15 -5.17 -20.99
C LEU A 168 6.99 -5.25 -19.47
N ALA A 169 7.73 -4.46 -18.69
CA ALA A 169 7.72 -4.55 -17.23
C ALA A 169 6.31 -4.47 -16.61
N PRO A 170 5.41 -3.53 -17.02
CA PRO A 170 4.05 -3.48 -16.50
C PRO A 170 3.24 -4.75 -16.77
N PHE A 171 3.39 -5.32 -17.97
CA PHE A 171 2.70 -6.54 -18.38
C PHE A 171 3.22 -7.77 -17.64
N ILE A 172 4.54 -7.86 -17.42
CA ILE A 172 5.15 -8.95 -16.65
C ILE A 172 4.68 -8.90 -15.19
N GLY A 173 4.65 -7.71 -14.57
CA GLY A 173 4.18 -7.54 -13.19
C GLY A 173 2.73 -7.96 -13.02
N ILE A 174 1.82 -7.37 -13.81
CA ILE A 174 0.38 -7.67 -13.69
C ILE A 174 0.09 -9.11 -14.11
N GLY A 175 0.69 -9.59 -15.21
CA GLY A 175 0.53 -10.96 -15.69
C GLY A 175 0.97 -12.00 -14.64
N GLY A 176 2.11 -11.76 -13.98
CA GLY A 176 2.58 -12.61 -12.89
C GLY A 176 1.64 -12.64 -11.68
N ALA A 177 1.12 -11.48 -11.27
CA ALA A 177 0.15 -11.41 -10.18
C ALA A 177 -1.16 -12.15 -10.55
N LEU A 178 -1.70 -11.91 -11.74
CA LEU A 178 -2.91 -12.60 -12.20
C LEU A 178 -2.71 -14.12 -12.33
N ALA A 179 -1.54 -14.56 -12.78
CA ALA A 179 -1.21 -15.97 -12.83
C ALA A 179 -1.21 -16.60 -11.43
N ILE A 180 -0.66 -15.92 -10.42
CA ILE A 180 -0.69 -16.39 -9.02
C ILE A 180 -2.11 -16.41 -8.46
N LEU A 181 -2.92 -15.39 -8.75
CA LEU A 181 -4.32 -15.36 -8.32
C LEU A 181 -5.06 -16.57 -8.90
N TRP A 182 -4.91 -16.80 -10.22
CA TRP A 182 -5.52 -17.93 -10.90
C TRP A 182 -5.06 -19.27 -10.31
N THR A 183 -3.75 -19.50 -10.19
CA THR A 183 -3.24 -20.77 -9.67
C THR A 183 -3.65 -21.01 -8.24
N SER A 184 -3.63 -19.98 -7.38
CA SER A 184 -4.07 -20.08 -5.99
C SER A 184 -5.52 -20.53 -5.85
N ILE A 185 -6.40 -20.02 -6.73
CA ILE A 185 -7.81 -20.45 -6.79
C ILE A 185 -7.92 -21.90 -7.28
N GLN A 186 -7.20 -22.27 -8.33
CA GLN A 186 -7.26 -23.63 -8.90
C GLN A 186 -6.79 -24.71 -7.93
N ILE A 187 -5.75 -24.41 -7.13
CA ILE A 187 -5.24 -25.35 -6.12
C ILE A 187 -5.97 -25.22 -4.77
N SER A 188 -7.02 -24.40 -4.68
CA SER A 188 -7.77 -24.13 -3.43
C SER A 188 -6.90 -23.63 -2.28
N ALA A 189 -5.79 -22.93 -2.59
CA ALA A 189 -4.94 -22.27 -1.60
C ALA A 189 -5.50 -20.93 -1.13
N SER A 190 -6.54 -20.42 -1.79
CA SER A 190 -7.28 -19.23 -1.38
C SER A 190 -8.73 -19.58 -1.03
N PRO A 191 -9.37 -18.83 -0.13
CA PRO A 191 -10.79 -19.01 0.19
C PRO A 191 -11.71 -18.37 -0.85
N ILE A 192 -11.15 -17.85 -1.94
CA ILE A 192 -11.89 -17.21 -3.02
C ILE A 192 -12.44 -18.30 -3.95
N SER A 193 -13.76 -18.33 -4.11
CA SER A 193 -14.41 -19.22 -5.09
C SER A 193 -13.98 -18.88 -6.53
N PRO A 194 -13.86 -19.87 -7.43
CA PRO A 194 -13.55 -19.64 -8.84
C PRO A 194 -14.47 -18.63 -9.54
N THR A 195 -15.73 -18.56 -9.11
CA THR A 195 -16.72 -17.59 -9.62
C THR A 195 -16.32 -16.13 -9.39
N TRP A 196 -15.51 -15.86 -8.37
CA TRP A 196 -15.03 -14.54 -8.00
C TRP A 196 -13.68 -14.17 -8.60
N PHE A 197 -13.09 -15.04 -9.43
CA PHE A 197 -11.81 -14.76 -10.09
C PHE A 197 -11.82 -13.40 -10.81
N TRP A 198 -12.80 -13.14 -11.66
CA TRP A 198 -12.85 -11.93 -12.48
C TRP A 198 -12.93 -10.64 -11.65
N PRO A 199 -13.82 -10.52 -10.64
CA PRO A 199 -13.82 -9.39 -9.71
C PRO A 199 -12.46 -9.15 -9.05
N PHE A 200 -11.80 -10.20 -8.54
CA PHE A 200 -10.48 -10.07 -7.91
C PHE A 200 -9.38 -9.74 -8.94
N ALA A 201 -9.44 -10.30 -10.14
CA ALA A 201 -8.52 -10.00 -11.22
C ALA A 201 -8.61 -8.53 -11.66
N LEU A 202 -9.83 -7.99 -11.77
CA LEU A 202 -10.05 -6.56 -12.05
C LEU A 202 -9.56 -5.68 -10.90
N LEU A 203 -9.81 -6.09 -9.66
CA LEU A 203 -9.32 -5.38 -8.48
C LEU A 203 -7.79 -5.35 -8.44
N VAL A 204 -7.11 -6.48 -8.68
CA VAL A 204 -5.64 -6.56 -8.73
C VAL A 204 -5.10 -5.75 -9.91
N GLY A 205 -5.64 -5.98 -11.11
CA GLY A 205 -5.20 -5.34 -12.35
C GLY A 205 -5.51 -3.84 -12.41
N GLY A 206 -6.48 -3.35 -11.64
CA GLY A 206 -6.84 -1.93 -11.56
C GLY A 206 -6.25 -1.22 -10.34
N ALA A 207 -6.47 -1.74 -9.13
CA ALA A 207 -6.14 -1.05 -7.88
C ALA A 207 -4.64 -0.98 -7.62
N ILE A 208 -3.86 -2.02 -7.97
CA ILE A 208 -2.40 -2.01 -7.78
C ILE A 208 -1.77 -0.94 -8.68
N PRO A 209 -2.04 -0.91 -10.01
CA PRO A 209 -1.46 0.14 -10.85
C PRO A 209 -1.95 1.53 -10.49
N LEU A 210 -3.25 1.69 -10.22
CA LEU A 210 -3.82 2.99 -9.89
C LEU A 210 -3.25 3.56 -8.59
N GLY A 211 -3.11 2.72 -7.56
CA GLY A 211 -2.55 3.14 -6.26
C GLY A 211 -1.12 3.64 -6.42
N ARG A 212 -0.36 2.97 -7.28
CA ARG A 212 1.01 3.34 -7.62
C ARG A 212 1.11 4.66 -8.38
N ILE A 213 0.24 4.86 -9.38
CA ILE A 213 0.17 6.11 -10.16
C ILE A 213 -0.21 7.28 -9.24
N ILE A 214 -1.28 7.14 -8.45
CA ILE A 214 -1.72 8.16 -7.50
C ILE A 214 -0.59 8.50 -6.54
N MET A 215 0.05 7.50 -5.94
CA MET A 215 1.12 7.75 -4.99
C MET A 215 2.28 8.50 -5.64
N ARG A 216 2.70 8.14 -6.86
CA ARG A 216 3.79 8.86 -7.54
C ARG A 216 3.41 10.28 -7.96
N LEU A 217 2.15 10.54 -8.29
CA LEU A 217 1.66 11.90 -8.58
C LEU A 217 1.60 12.76 -7.32
N VAL A 218 1.18 12.17 -6.19
CA VAL A 218 0.93 12.89 -4.95
C VAL A 218 2.23 13.05 -4.12
N SER A 219 3.16 12.11 -4.20
CA SER A 219 4.41 12.02 -3.43
C SER A 219 5.68 12.51 -4.15
N PHE A 220 5.56 13.36 -5.17
CA PHE A 220 6.71 13.80 -6.00
C PHE A 220 7.92 14.31 -5.18
N ASP A 221 7.66 14.94 -4.02
CA ASP A 221 8.69 15.46 -3.09
C ASP A 221 8.90 14.63 -1.82
N SER A 222 8.04 13.65 -1.51
CA SER A 222 8.11 12.86 -0.27
C SER A 222 8.86 11.56 -0.53
N GLY A 223 9.91 11.31 0.26
CA GLY A 223 10.97 10.32 0.00
C GLY A 223 10.55 8.93 -0.49
N HIS A 224 11.52 8.25 -1.13
CA HIS A 224 11.38 6.93 -1.78
C HIS A 224 10.77 5.82 -0.89
N ASP A 225 10.81 5.97 0.44
CA ASP A 225 10.31 4.96 1.37
C ASP A 225 8.78 4.83 1.35
N LEU A 226 8.06 5.91 1.09
CA LEU A 226 6.59 5.91 1.02
C LEU A 226 6.07 5.26 -0.26
N GLN A 227 6.90 5.26 -1.32
CA GLN A 227 6.59 4.57 -2.57
C GLN A 227 6.53 3.04 -2.38
N ARG A 228 7.07 2.48 -1.30
CA ARG A 228 6.96 1.04 -1.00
C ARG A 228 5.55 0.61 -0.65
N PHE A 229 4.73 1.52 -0.11
CA PHE A 229 3.31 1.27 0.17
C PHE A 229 2.41 1.53 -1.04
N SER A 230 2.95 2.05 -2.14
CA SER A 230 2.16 2.52 -3.27
C SER A 230 1.35 1.42 -3.96
N SER A 231 1.93 0.22 -4.10
CA SER A 231 1.26 -0.95 -4.67
C SER A 231 0.20 -1.54 -3.71
N TYR A 232 0.27 -1.23 -2.41
CA TYR A 232 -0.67 -1.72 -1.39
C TYR A 232 -1.83 -0.75 -1.12
N PHE A 233 -1.61 0.54 -1.30
CA PHE A 233 -2.47 1.62 -0.82
C PHE A 233 -3.96 1.45 -1.16
N LEU A 234 -4.28 1.22 -2.43
CA LEU A 234 -5.68 1.06 -2.86
C LEU A 234 -6.15 -0.38 -2.79
N VAL A 235 -5.28 -1.33 -3.14
CA VAL A 235 -5.67 -2.73 -3.23
C VAL A 235 -6.07 -3.27 -1.86
N THR A 236 -5.39 -2.87 -0.77
CA THR A 236 -5.65 -3.40 0.58
C THR A 236 -7.04 -3.07 1.13
N PRO A 237 -7.51 -1.79 1.21
CA PRO A 237 -8.86 -1.49 1.69
C PRO A 237 -9.95 -2.05 0.76
N LEU A 238 -9.71 -2.05 -0.56
CA LEU A 238 -10.66 -2.61 -1.53
C LEU A 238 -10.77 -4.13 -1.40
N TRP A 239 -9.64 -4.81 -1.19
CA TRP A 239 -9.61 -6.25 -0.97
C TRP A 239 -10.37 -6.63 0.30
N VAL A 240 -10.13 -5.93 1.41
CA VAL A 240 -10.87 -6.14 2.66
C VAL A 240 -12.37 -5.90 2.46
N SER A 241 -12.74 -4.83 1.78
CA SER A 241 -14.15 -4.53 1.48
C SER A 241 -14.78 -5.65 0.65
N THR A 242 -14.07 -6.15 -0.36
CA THR A 242 -14.55 -7.23 -1.23
C THR A 242 -14.72 -8.53 -0.44
N ILE A 243 -13.72 -8.93 0.35
CA ILE A 243 -13.80 -10.09 1.25
C ILE A 243 -14.97 -9.95 2.23
N ASN A 244 -15.16 -8.77 2.81
CA ASN A 244 -16.27 -8.54 3.74
C ASN A 244 -17.64 -8.62 3.07
N LEU A 245 -17.76 -8.31 1.78
CA LEU A 245 -19.00 -8.47 1.01
C LEU A 245 -19.25 -9.93 0.61
N LEU A 246 -18.21 -10.76 0.56
CA LEU A 246 -18.29 -12.17 0.14
C LEU A 246 -18.70 -13.13 1.25
N PHE A 247 -18.39 -12.77 2.49
CA PHE A 247 -18.61 -13.61 3.68
C PHE A 247 -19.71 -13.07 4.60
N ILE A 248 -20.60 -12.23 4.07
CA ILE A 248 -21.92 -11.90 4.67
C ILE A 248 -22.95 -12.82 4.02
#